data_AF-A0A076H6H1-F1
#
_entry.id   AF-A0A076H6H1-F1
#
_cell.length_a   1.000
_cell.length_b   1.000
_cell.length_c   1.000
_cell.angle_alpha   90.00
_cell.angle_beta   90.00
_cell.angle_gamma   90.00
#
_symmetry.space_group_name_H-M   'P 1'
#
loop_
_entity.id
_entity.type
_entity.pdbx_description
1 polymer ?
#
loop_
_entity_poly.entity_id
_entity_poly.type
_entity_poly.pdbx_seq_one_letter_code
_entity_poly.pdbx_strand_id
1 'polypeptide(L)'
;MGNRSVAVQLSGAAAAMALVFIGISGLVRPRRIIGLDGSSTLAIAADQTALEARLSEREFSLDQQRQAEVLLQDFTRGQMTRHYWGSFAGSLVELGLSPMDEAKTMVHSDAISTRLWIEPRRGDTAYLALVERRENRLSTRYCKGTRDQVLKPFESDCPASWISIDIPEVQR
;
A
#
# COMPACT_ATOMS: atom_id res chain seq x y z
N MET A 1 42.52 37.94 62.40
CA MET A 1 41.49 38.07 61.33
C MET A 1 41.91 37.20 60.17
N GLY A 2 41.05 36.28 59.73
CA GLY A 2 41.34 35.34 58.64
C GLY A 2 40.86 33.93 58.96
N ASN A 3 39.56 33.73 58.74
CA ASN A 3 38.81 32.51 58.99
C ASN A 3 38.76 31.66 57.70
N ARG A 4 38.39 30.37 57.82
CA ARG A 4 37.94 29.42 56.76
C ARG A 4 39.05 28.65 56.02
N SER A 5 38.92 27.40 55.61
CA SER A 5 37.90 26.34 55.79
C SER A 5 38.38 25.14 54.95
N VAL A 6 37.90 23.95 55.30
CA VAL A 6 37.58 22.83 54.39
C VAL A 6 38.74 21.93 53.95
N ALA A 7 38.75 20.80 54.65
CA ALA A 7 39.04 19.46 54.16
C ALA A 7 38.86 19.29 52.64
N VAL A 8 39.97 19.04 51.95
CA VAL A 8 39.93 18.45 50.61
C VAL A 8 40.27 16.98 50.78
N GLN A 9 39.21 16.20 51.05
CA GLN A 9 39.23 14.75 51.02
C GLN A 9 39.59 14.27 49.61
N LEU A 10 40.73 13.60 49.55
CA LEU A 10 40.97 12.37 48.77
C LEU A 10 39.78 11.91 47.92
N SER A 11 39.68 12.37 46.68
CA SER A 11 38.75 11.83 45.67
C SER A 11 39.26 12.04 44.23
N GLY A 12 40.58 12.19 44.04
CA GLY A 12 41.18 12.47 42.73
C GLY A 12 41.96 11.33 42.09
N ALA A 13 42.38 10.31 42.86
CA ALA A 13 43.45 9.40 42.42
C ALA A 13 42.97 8.10 41.76
N ALA A 14 41.69 7.74 41.83
CA ALA A 14 41.21 6.42 41.38
C ALA A 14 40.74 6.38 39.91
N ALA A 15 40.32 7.51 39.32
CA ALA A 15 39.75 7.52 37.98
C ALA A 15 40.80 7.52 36.85
N ALA A 16 42.01 8.02 37.11
CA ALA A 16 43.02 8.22 36.07
C ALA A 16 43.72 6.93 35.61
N MET A 17 43.79 5.90 36.44
CA MET A 17 44.47 4.64 36.07
C MET A 17 43.63 3.68 35.23
N ALA A 18 42.30 3.81 35.22
CA ALA A 18 41.43 2.95 34.41
C ALA A 18 41.48 3.29 32.90
N LEU A 19 41.77 4.54 32.54
CA LEU A 19 41.74 5.00 31.14
C LEU A 19 43.00 4.65 30.34
N VAL A 20 44.12 4.31 30.99
CA VAL A 20 45.38 4.00 30.28
C VAL A 20 45.40 2.56 29.74
N PHE A 21 44.73 1.61 30.39
CA PHE A 21 44.71 0.21 29.92
C PHE A 21 43.74 -0.06 28.76
N ILE A 22 42.73 0.80 28.54
CA ILE A 22 41.81 0.67 27.39
C ILE A 22 42.42 1.23 26.09
N GLY A 23 43.53 1.98 26.17
CA GLY A 23 44.14 2.65 25.02
C GLY A 23 45.08 1.80 24.14
N ILE A 24 45.55 0.63 24.60
CA ILE A 24 46.67 -0.07 23.94
C ILE A 24 46.22 -1.35 23.21
N SER A 25 45.02 -1.87 23.48
CA SER A 25 44.49 -3.09 22.83
C SER A 25 43.98 -2.88 21.40
N GLY A 26 44.07 -1.67 20.84
CA GLY A 26 43.61 -1.35 19.49
C GLY A 26 44.63 -1.57 18.35
N LEU A 27 45.91 -1.81 18.68
CA LEU A 27 47.01 -1.79 17.68
C LEU A 27 47.31 -3.14 17.02
N VAL A 28 46.63 -4.22 17.41
CA VAL A 28 46.70 -5.52 16.72
C VAL A 28 45.37 -5.79 16.04
N ARG A 29 44.92 -4.85 15.20
CA ARG A 29 43.89 -5.17 14.21
C ARG A 29 44.63 -5.81 13.04
N PRO A 30 44.40 -7.10 12.72
CA PRO A 30 44.89 -7.62 11.46
C PRO A 30 44.37 -6.68 10.39
N ARG A 31 45.27 -6.14 9.55
CA ARG A 31 44.88 -5.50 8.30
C ARG A 31 44.09 -6.57 7.56
N ARG A 32 42.76 -6.56 7.70
CA ARG A 32 41.89 -7.15 6.69
C ARG A 32 42.22 -6.32 5.47
N ILE A 33 43.09 -6.88 4.65
CA ILE A 33 43.22 -6.49 3.26
C ILE A 33 41.79 -6.54 2.77
N ILE A 34 41.19 -5.38 2.57
CA ILE A 34 39.97 -5.26 1.80
C ILE A 34 40.45 -5.60 0.40
N GLY A 35 40.53 -6.90 0.13
CA GLY A 35 40.51 -7.40 -1.24
C GLY A 35 39.21 -6.87 -1.79
N LEU A 36 39.29 -5.92 -2.71
CA LEU A 36 38.22 -5.64 -3.65
C LEU A 36 38.11 -6.87 -4.55
N ASP A 37 37.73 -8.00 -3.97
CA ASP A 37 37.30 -9.16 -4.71
C ASP A 37 36.02 -8.72 -5.41
N GLY A 38 35.99 -8.82 -6.74
CA GLY A 38 34.81 -8.49 -7.55
C GLY A 38 33.53 -9.19 -7.07
N SER A 39 33.66 -10.22 -6.23
CA SER A 39 32.55 -10.83 -5.48
C SER A 39 31.75 -9.82 -4.63
N SER A 40 32.41 -8.86 -3.95
CA SER A 40 31.71 -7.88 -3.10
C SER A 40 30.96 -6.82 -3.93
N THR A 41 31.54 -6.38 -5.04
CA THR A 41 30.87 -5.41 -5.94
C THR A 41 29.72 -6.07 -6.71
N LEU A 42 29.88 -7.33 -7.11
CA LEU A 42 28.80 -8.12 -7.71
C LEU A 42 27.67 -8.41 -6.72
N ALA A 43 27.98 -8.70 -5.45
CA ALA A 43 26.97 -8.89 -4.41
C ALA A 43 26.17 -7.61 -4.12
N ILE A 44 26.84 -6.45 -4.08
CA ILE A 44 26.17 -5.14 -3.89
C ILE A 44 25.31 -4.81 -5.13
N ALA A 45 25.80 -5.04 -6.35
CA ALA A 45 25.01 -4.82 -7.57
C ALA A 45 23.80 -5.77 -7.65
N ALA A 46 23.95 -7.03 -7.25
CA ALA A 46 22.85 -7.99 -7.17
C ALA A 46 21.80 -7.59 -6.11
N ASP A 47 22.23 -7.06 -4.96
CA ASP A 47 21.33 -6.55 -3.93
C ASP A 47 20.58 -5.29 -4.38
N GLN A 48 21.27 -4.36 -5.06
CA GLN A 48 20.65 -3.18 -5.66
C GLN A 48 19.59 -3.52 -6.70
N THR A 49 19.90 -4.41 -7.64
CA THR A 49 18.94 -4.85 -8.67
C THR A 49 17.73 -5.59 -8.08
N ALA A 50 17.94 -6.41 -7.04
CA ALA A 50 16.85 -7.07 -6.33
C ALA A 50 15.97 -6.07 -5.56
N LEU A 51 16.56 -5.02 -4.98
CA LEU A 51 15.83 -3.94 -4.32
C LEU A 51 15.02 -3.11 -5.32
N GLU A 52 15.62 -2.71 -6.44
CA GLU A 52 14.94 -1.97 -7.52
C GLU A 52 13.74 -2.76 -8.06
N ALA A 53 13.90 -4.07 -8.29
CA ALA A 53 12.80 -4.92 -8.72
C ALA A 53 11.65 -4.95 -7.68
N ARG A 54 11.97 -5.03 -6.39
CA ARG A 54 10.96 -5.01 -5.31
C ARG A 54 10.25 -3.66 -5.21
N LEU A 55 10.95 -2.56 -5.42
CA LEU A 55 10.36 -1.23 -5.42
C LEU A 55 9.45 -1.03 -6.63
N SER A 56 9.92 -1.40 -7.81
CA SER A 56 9.11 -1.35 -9.03
C SER A 56 7.82 -2.15 -8.91
N GLU A 57 7.87 -3.36 -8.32
CA GLU A 57 6.67 -4.16 -8.08
C GLU A 57 5.70 -3.50 -7.07
N ARG A 58 6.23 -2.87 -6.02
CA ARG A 58 5.42 -2.12 -5.07
C ARG A 58 4.77 -0.89 -5.72
N GLU A 59 5.51 -0.15 -6.53
CA GLU A 59 4.97 1.00 -7.25
C GLU A 59 3.88 0.57 -8.22
N PHE A 60 4.10 -0.52 -8.97
CA PHE A 60 3.10 -1.08 -9.87
C PHE A 60 1.81 -1.48 -9.13
N SER A 61 1.93 -2.20 -8.01
CA SER A 61 0.74 -2.61 -7.24
C SER A 61 -0.01 -1.42 -6.62
N LEU A 62 0.70 -0.38 -6.16
CA LEU A 62 0.08 0.84 -5.63
C LEU A 62 -0.64 1.64 -6.73
N ASP A 63 -0.02 1.76 -7.89
CA ASP A 63 -0.62 2.44 -9.04
C ASP A 63 -1.86 1.69 -9.53
N GLN A 64 -1.78 0.37 -9.66
CA GLN A 64 -2.92 -0.47 -10.00
C GLN A 64 -4.08 -0.31 -9.00
N GLN A 65 -3.79 -0.30 -7.70
CA GLN A 65 -4.81 -0.05 -6.68
C GLN A 65 -5.45 1.33 -6.85
N ARG A 66 -4.65 2.37 -7.08
CA ARG A 66 -5.14 3.74 -7.30
C ARG A 66 -6.06 3.81 -8.52
N GLN A 67 -5.65 3.22 -9.64
CA GLN A 67 -6.44 3.20 -10.87
C GLN A 67 -7.77 2.48 -10.67
N ALA A 68 -7.77 1.35 -9.94
CA ALA A 68 -9.00 0.65 -9.59
C ALA A 68 -9.93 1.54 -8.75
N GLU A 69 -9.41 2.18 -7.70
CA GLU A 69 -10.20 3.08 -6.85
C GLU A 69 -10.83 4.25 -7.61
N VAL A 70 -10.06 4.88 -8.51
CA VAL A 70 -10.56 5.95 -9.39
C VAL A 70 -11.69 5.43 -10.28
N LEU A 71 -11.52 4.27 -10.92
CA LEU A 71 -12.53 3.72 -11.80
C LEU A 71 -13.80 3.32 -11.03
N LEU A 72 -13.69 2.79 -9.82
CA LEU A 72 -14.83 2.50 -8.95
C LEU A 72 -15.62 3.78 -8.61
N GLN A 73 -14.91 4.86 -8.28
CA GLN A 73 -15.52 6.14 -7.94
C GLN A 73 -16.23 6.76 -9.16
N ASP A 74 -15.56 6.81 -10.30
CA ASP A 74 -16.11 7.36 -11.55
C ASP A 74 -17.31 6.54 -12.04
N PHE A 75 -17.26 5.20 -11.93
CA PHE A 75 -18.38 4.32 -12.21
C PHE A 75 -19.58 4.64 -11.30
N THR A 76 -19.37 4.68 -9.99
CA THR A 76 -20.46 4.97 -9.04
C THR A 76 -21.08 6.33 -9.33
N ARG A 77 -20.28 7.38 -9.54
CA ARG A 77 -20.78 8.71 -9.89
C ARG A 77 -21.60 8.68 -11.19
N GLY A 78 -21.06 8.05 -12.22
CA GLY A 78 -21.76 7.88 -13.51
C GLY A 78 -23.11 7.17 -13.35
N GLN A 79 -23.15 6.09 -12.56
CA GLN A 79 -24.39 5.34 -12.31
C GLN A 79 -25.41 6.14 -11.49
N MET A 80 -24.97 6.88 -10.47
CA MET A 80 -25.82 7.77 -9.69
C MET A 80 -26.47 8.83 -10.58
N THR A 81 -25.71 9.43 -11.51
CA THR A 81 -26.25 10.39 -12.49
C THR A 81 -27.17 9.71 -13.51
N ARG A 82 -26.77 8.55 -14.05
CA ARG A 82 -27.55 7.81 -15.05
C ARG A 82 -28.89 7.34 -14.49
N HIS A 83 -28.94 6.98 -13.21
CA HIS A 83 -30.16 6.57 -12.52
C HIS A 83 -31.28 7.62 -12.56
N TYR A 84 -30.96 8.92 -12.53
CA TYR A 84 -31.97 9.98 -12.69
C TYR A 84 -32.69 9.93 -14.05
N TRP A 85 -32.11 9.26 -15.04
CA TRP A 85 -32.70 9.01 -16.35
C TRP A 85 -33.45 7.66 -16.43
N GLY A 86 -33.69 7.01 -15.29
CA GLY A 86 -34.61 5.87 -15.15
C GLY A 86 -33.99 4.48 -15.26
N SER A 87 -32.67 4.36 -15.48
CA SER A 87 -31.99 3.06 -15.56
C SER A 87 -30.52 3.17 -15.15
N PHE A 88 -29.90 2.04 -14.82
CA PHE A 88 -28.44 1.94 -14.71
C PHE A 88 -27.83 1.69 -16.09
N ALA A 89 -26.60 2.16 -16.30
CA ALA A 89 -25.84 1.85 -17.50
C ALA A 89 -25.37 0.39 -17.47
N GLY A 90 -25.44 -0.27 -18.63
CA GLY A 90 -25.03 -1.66 -18.81
C GLY A 90 -23.53 -1.83 -19.10
N SER A 91 -22.81 -0.73 -19.36
CA SER A 91 -21.39 -0.76 -19.72
C SER A 91 -20.64 0.50 -19.28
N LEU A 92 -19.30 0.41 -19.22
CA LEU A 92 -18.45 1.58 -18.97
C LEU A 92 -18.54 2.62 -20.11
N VAL A 93 -18.70 2.16 -21.35
CA VAL A 93 -18.79 3.02 -22.54
C VAL A 93 -20.04 3.90 -22.50
N GLU A 94 -21.18 3.37 -22.04
CA GLU A 94 -22.40 4.16 -21.83
C GLU A 94 -22.23 5.28 -20.80
N LEU A 95 -21.30 5.12 -19.85
CA LEU A 95 -20.93 6.14 -18.87
C LEU A 95 -19.83 7.07 -19.36
N GLY A 96 -19.31 6.87 -20.58
CA GLY A 96 -18.15 7.61 -21.08
C GLY A 96 -16.85 7.28 -20.35
N LEU A 97 -16.76 6.10 -19.73
CA LEU A 97 -15.60 5.63 -18.98
C LEU A 97 -14.80 4.61 -19.80
N SER A 98 -13.48 4.67 -19.64
CA SER A 98 -12.57 3.67 -20.21
C SER A 98 -12.36 2.51 -19.24
N PRO A 99 -12.23 1.27 -19.73
CA PRO A 99 -11.75 0.16 -18.91
C PRO A 99 -10.29 0.40 -18.49
N MET A 100 -9.88 -0.24 -17.41
CA MET A 100 -8.48 -0.23 -16.97
C MET A 100 -7.66 -1.22 -17.81
N ASP A 101 -6.57 -0.76 -18.45
CA ASP A 101 -5.80 -1.55 -19.42
C ASP A 101 -5.23 -2.86 -18.83
N GLU A 102 -4.69 -2.76 -17.61
CA GLU A 102 -4.08 -3.87 -16.86
C GLU A 102 -5.07 -4.69 -16.04
N ALA A 103 -6.37 -4.61 -16.37
CA ALA A 103 -7.41 -5.41 -15.74
C ALA A 103 -8.53 -5.82 -16.69
N LYS A 104 -9.25 -6.85 -16.28
CA LYS A 104 -10.55 -7.18 -16.85
C LYS A 104 -11.62 -6.44 -16.06
N THR A 105 -12.42 -5.64 -16.75
CA THR A 105 -13.56 -4.92 -16.17
C THR A 105 -14.87 -5.50 -16.68
N MET A 106 -15.81 -5.76 -15.78
CA MET A 106 -17.10 -6.38 -16.12
C MET A 106 -18.22 -5.63 -15.42
N VAL A 107 -19.22 -5.18 -16.18
CA VAL A 107 -20.41 -4.53 -15.64
C VAL A 107 -21.58 -5.51 -15.69
N HIS A 108 -22.24 -5.70 -14.55
CA HIS A 108 -23.47 -6.46 -14.43
C HIS A 108 -24.54 -5.55 -13.87
N SER A 109 -25.58 -5.30 -14.66
CA SER A 109 -26.68 -4.43 -14.28
C SER A 109 -28.01 -5.16 -14.40
N ASP A 110 -28.89 -4.89 -13.43
CA ASP A 110 -30.28 -5.30 -13.40
C ASP A 110 -31.16 -4.08 -13.04
N ALA A 111 -32.46 -4.32 -12.80
CA ALA A 111 -33.43 -3.26 -12.54
C ALA A 111 -33.25 -2.56 -11.18
N ILE A 112 -32.57 -3.19 -10.22
CA ILE A 112 -32.43 -2.70 -8.84
C ILE A 112 -30.97 -2.45 -8.45
N SER A 113 -30.00 -2.98 -9.19
CA SER A 113 -28.59 -2.83 -8.89
C SER A 113 -27.70 -2.82 -10.14
N THR A 114 -26.51 -2.26 -9.98
CA THR A 114 -25.43 -2.34 -10.95
C THR A 114 -24.11 -2.56 -10.25
N ARG A 115 -23.29 -3.43 -10.81
CA ARG A 115 -22.05 -3.93 -10.25
C ARG A 115 -20.94 -3.74 -11.27
N LEU A 116 -19.83 -3.13 -10.87
CA LEU A 116 -18.58 -3.13 -11.61
C LEU A 116 -17.58 -4.04 -10.90
N TRP A 117 -17.12 -5.06 -11.60
CA TRP A 117 -16.02 -5.92 -11.18
C TRP A 117 -14.73 -5.50 -11.87
N ILE A 118 -13.66 -5.40 -11.10
CA ILE A 118 -12.31 -5.15 -11.60
C ILE A 118 -11.43 -6.30 -11.14
N GLU A 119 -10.96 -7.08 -12.11
CA GLU A 119 -10.04 -8.20 -11.89
C GLU A 119 -8.69 -7.85 -12.55
N PRO A 120 -7.70 -7.41 -11.76
CA PRO A 120 -6.38 -7.09 -12.28
C PRO A 120 -5.68 -8.31 -12.89
N ARG A 121 -4.89 -8.08 -13.95
CA ARG A 121 -4.13 -9.16 -14.63
C ARG A 121 -3.02 -9.73 -13.76
N ARG A 122 -2.45 -8.90 -12.88
CA ARG A 122 -1.39 -9.25 -11.94
C ARG A 122 -1.89 -9.02 -10.51
N GLY A 123 -1.46 -9.87 -9.59
CA GLY A 123 -1.94 -9.87 -8.21
C GLY A 123 -3.14 -10.79 -8.01
N ASP A 124 -3.59 -10.87 -6.75
CA ASP A 124 -4.73 -11.73 -6.34
C ASP A 124 -5.93 -10.92 -5.84
N THR A 125 -5.77 -9.61 -5.76
CA THR A 125 -6.78 -8.69 -5.27
C THR A 125 -7.70 -8.26 -6.40
N ALA A 126 -9.00 -8.44 -6.23
CA ALA A 126 -10.04 -7.91 -7.07
C ALA A 126 -10.88 -6.87 -6.32
N TYR A 127 -11.60 -6.05 -7.09
CA TYR A 127 -12.40 -4.95 -6.58
C TYR A 127 -13.81 -4.97 -7.15
N LEU A 128 -14.74 -4.41 -6.37
CA LEU A 128 -16.16 -4.32 -6.71
C LEU A 128 -16.70 -2.95 -6.32
N ALA A 129 -17.46 -2.34 -7.21
CA ALA A 129 -18.40 -1.26 -6.88
C ALA A 129 -19.82 -1.78 -7.05
N LEU A 130 -20.67 -1.55 -6.05
CA LEU A 130 -22.10 -1.86 -6.08
C LEU A 130 -22.87 -0.55 -5.90
N VAL A 131 -23.77 -0.27 -6.84
CA VAL A 131 -24.81 0.74 -6.68
C VAL A 131 -26.15 0.03 -6.70
N GLU A 132 -26.91 0.15 -5.62
CA GLU A 132 -28.20 -0.52 -5.47
C GLU A 132 -29.28 0.50 -5.10
N ARG A 133 -30.50 0.28 -5.60
CA ARG A 133 -31.68 1.01 -5.18
C ARG A 133 -32.33 0.24 -4.03
N ARG A 134 -32.24 0.79 -2.82
CA ARG A 134 -33.00 0.30 -1.67
C ARG A 134 -34.11 1.29 -1.36
N GLU A 135 -35.33 0.79 -1.42
CA GLU A 135 -36.55 1.58 -1.24
C GLU A 135 -36.59 2.76 -2.22
N ASN A 136 -36.35 3.98 -1.74
CA ASN A 136 -36.34 5.22 -2.53
C ASN A 136 -34.98 5.94 -2.48
N ARG A 137 -33.90 5.25 -2.12
CA ARG A 137 -32.55 5.80 -2.07
C ARG A 137 -31.57 4.89 -2.80
N LEU A 138 -30.54 5.50 -3.36
CA LEU A 138 -29.39 4.79 -3.86
C LEU A 138 -28.39 4.61 -2.72
N SER A 139 -27.88 3.39 -2.55
CA SER A 139 -26.73 3.09 -1.72
C SER A 139 -25.57 2.63 -2.58
N THR A 140 -24.36 3.01 -2.15
CA THR A 140 -23.12 2.74 -2.85
C THR A 140 -22.19 2.00 -1.91
N ARG A 141 -21.52 0.95 -2.40
CA ARG A 141 -20.52 0.22 -1.65
C ARG A 141 -19.34 -0.15 -2.51
N TYR A 142 -18.18 -0.23 -1.88
CA TYR A 142 -16.95 -0.68 -2.49
C TYR A 142 -16.41 -1.86 -1.70
N CYS A 143 -15.96 -2.89 -2.40
CA CYS A 143 -15.41 -4.08 -1.77
C CYS A 143 -14.06 -4.43 -2.40
N LYS A 144 -13.20 -5.04 -1.60
CA LYS A 144 -11.90 -5.58 -1.99
C LYS A 144 -11.77 -7.00 -1.45
N GLY A 145 -11.25 -7.90 -2.26
CA GLY A 145 -10.96 -9.26 -1.81
C GLY A 145 -10.24 -10.07 -2.86
N THR A 146 -10.32 -11.39 -2.75
CA THR A 146 -9.60 -12.32 -3.62
C THR A 146 -10.36 -12.56 -4.93
N ARG A 147 -9.61 -12.70 -6.04
CA ARG A 147 -10.18 -12.88 -7.39
C ARG A 147 -11.04 -14.14 -7.56
N ASP A 148 -10.88 -15.14 -6.70
CA ASP A 148 -11.64 -16.39 -6.76
C ASP A 148 -13.15 -16.19 -6.53
N GLN A 149 -13.58 -15.08 -5.93
CA GLN A 149 -14.99 -14.74 -5.71
C GLN A 149 -15.58 -13.84 -6.79
N VAL A 150 -14.80 -13.42 -7.78
CA VAL A 150 -15.25 -12.55 -8.86
C VAL A 150 -16.39 -13.23 -9.63
N LEU A 151 -17.47 -12.47 -9.87
CA LEU A 151 -18.70 -12.92 -10.54
C LEU A 151 -19.49 -14.03 -9.83
N LYS A 152 -19.07 -14.51 -8.65
CA LYS A 152 -19.88 -15.45 -7.89
C LYS A 152 -21.11 -14.73 -7.31
N PRO A 153 -22.29 -15.36 -7.30
CA PRO A 153 -23.47 -14.80 -6.66
C PRO A 153 -23.23 -14.54 -5.17
N PHE A 154 -23.73 -13.41 -4.67
CA PHE A 154 -23.71 -13.07 -3.25
C PHE A 154 -24.93 -12.20 -2.91
N GLU A 155 -25.51 -12.44 -1.72
CA GLU A 155 -26.72 -11.77 -1.22
C GLU A 155 -26.38 -10.69 -0.16
N SER A 156 -25.13 -10.68 0.31
CA SER A 156 -24.62 -9.77 1.35
C SER A 156 -24.07 -8.48 0.76
N ASP A 157 -23.56 -7.61 1.64
CA ASP A 157 -23.03 -6.31 1.28
C ASP A 157 -21.80 -6.37 0.34
N CYS A 158 -20.92 -7.33 0.62
CA CYS A 158 -19.77 -7.72 -0.20
C CYS A 158 -19.77 -9.24 -0.41
N PRO A 159 -19.04 -9.78 -1.41
CA PRO A 159 -18.82 -11.20 -1.56
C PRO A 159 -18.22 -11.84 -0.31
N ALA A 160 -18.37 -13.17 -0.17
CA ALA A 160 -17.76 -13.90 0.94
C ALA A 160 -16.24 -13.65 0.99
N SER A 161 -15.67 -13.50 2.18
CA SER A 161 -14.24 -13.18 2.43
C SER A 161 -13.73 -11.83 1.91
N TRP A 162 -14.60 -11.01 1.30
CA TRP A 162 -14.25 -9.66 0.89
C TRP A 162 -14.54 -8.66 2.01
N ILE A 163 -13.77 -7.58 2.03
CA ILE A 163 -13.93 -6.47 2.98
C ILE A 163 -14.54 -5.27 2.27
N SER A 164 -15.40 -4.54 2.97
CA SER A 164 -15.82 -3.20 2.52
C SER A 164 -14.62 -2.26 2.61
N ILE A 165 -14.46 -1.41 1.62
CA ILE A 165 -13.44 -0.36 1.59
C ILE A 165 -14.11 1.01 1.48
N ASP A 166 -13.50 2.01 2.12
CA ASP A 166 -13.88 3.39 1.94
C ASP A 166 -12.93 4.02 0.93
N ILE A 167 -13.49 4.53 -0.17
CA ILE A 167 -12.74 5.27 -1.17
C ILE A 167 -13.02 6.75 -0.92
N PRO A 168 -12.01 7.53 -0.47
CA PRO A 168 -12.20 8.93 -0.20
C PRO A 168 -12.63 9.64 -1.48
N GLU A 169 -13.59 10.54 -1.37
CA GLU A 169 -14.07 11.27 -2.53
C GLU A 169 -12.96 12.21 -3.01
N VAL A 170 -12.31 11.87 -4.13
CA VAL A 170 -11.28 12.73 -4.72
C VAL A 170 -11.95 14.02 -5.20
N GLN A 171 -11.74 15.12 -4.46
CA GLN A 171 -12.06 16.47 -4.92
C GLN A 171 -11.10 16.79 -6.06
N ARG A 172 -11.62 16.85 -7.28
CA ARG A 172 -10.88 17.21 -8.49
C ARG A 172 -11.03 18.71 -8.75
#